data_AF-A0A314XJE6-F1
#
_entry.id   AF-A0A314XJE6-F1
#
_cell.length_a   1.000
_cell.length_b   1.000
_cell.length_c   1.000
_cell.angle_alpha   90.00
_cell.angle_beta   90.00
_cell.angle_gamma   90.00
#
_symmetry.space_group_name_H-M   'P 1'
#
loop_
_entity.id
_entity.type
_entity.pdbx_description
1 polymer ?
#
loop_
_entity_poly.entity_id
_entity_poly.type
_entity_poly.pdbx_seq_one_letter_code
_entity_poly.pdbx_strand_id
1 'polypeptide(L)' 'MASSSMSSWTAKQNKAFEKALAVYDKDTADRWYNVAKAVGGKTPEEVKRHYERLVEDVKHIESGQVPFPDYRTTGGNG' A
#
# COMPACT_ATOMS: atom_id res chain seq x y z
N MET A 1 15.67 -23.16 7.54
CA MET A 1 15.37 -21.78 7.09
C MET A 1 13.85 -21.70 7.02
N ALA A 2 13.20 -21.18 8.05
CA ALA A 2 11.75 -21.06 8.03
C ALA A 2 11.41 -19.98 7.00
N SER A 3 10.88 -20.39 5.86
CA SER A 3 10.30 -19.47 4.89
C SER A 3 9.15 -18.78 5.60
N SER A 4 9.42 -17.57 6.10
CA SER A 4 8.39 -16.64 6.52
C SER A 4 7.43 -16.53 5.36
N SER A 5 6.30 -17.20 5.47
CA SER A 5 5.14 -17.06 4.62
C SER A 5 4.67 -15.61 4.76
N MET A 6 5.38 -14.68 4.10
CA MET A 6 4.80 -13.38 3.78
C MET A 6 3.57 -13.72 2.97
N SER A 7 2.42 -13.69 3.63
CA SER A 7 1.13 -13.90 3.01
C SER A 7 0.97 -12.81 1.97
N SER A 8 1.36 -13.10 0.72
CA SER A 8 1.36 -12.13 -0.37
C SER A 8 -0.04 -11.53 -0.48
N TRP A 9 -0.11 -10.20 -0.48
CA TRP A 9 -1.39 -9.51 -0.64
C TRP A 9 -1.92 -9.75 -2.04
N THR A 10 -3.11 -10.35 -2.13
CA THR A 10 -3.80 -10.47 -3.42
C THR A 10 -4.38 -9.12 -3.82
N ALA A 11 -4.61 -8.90 -5.13
CA ALA A 11 -5.25 -7.68 -5.62
C ALA A 11 -6.64 -7.45 -4.97
N LYS A 12 -7.39 -8.53 -4.72
CA LYS A 12 -8.68 -8.46 -4.02
C LYS A 12 -8.52 -7.98 -2.57
N GLN A 13 -7.55 -8.51 -1.84
CA GLN A 13 -7.27 -8.08 -0.46
C GLN A 13 -6.78 -6.64 -0.43
N ASN A 14 -5.90 -6.24 -1.35
CA ASN A 14 -5.41 -4.86 -1.41
C ASN A 14 -6.55 -3.87 -1.66
N LYS A 15 -7.44 -4.19 -2.60
CA LYS A 15 -8.64 -3.38 -2.87
C LYS A 15 -9.58 -3.31 -1.67
N ALA A 16 -9.74 -4.41 -0.92
CA ALA A 16 -10.55 -4.41 0.30
C ALA A 16 -9.88 -3.56 1.40
N PHE A 17 -8.56 -3.61 1.51
CA PHE A 17 -7.77 -2.82 2.44
C PHE A 17 -7.90 -1.31 2.17
N GLU A 18 -7.73 -0.87 0.92
CA GLU A 18 -7.89 0.54 0.55
C GLU A 18 -9.29 1.06 0.87
N LYS A 19 -10.34 0.28 0.57
CA LYS A 19 -11.72 0.60 0.94
C LYS A 19 -11.90 0.69 2.45
N ALA A 20 -11.32 -0.24 3.20
CA ALA A 20 -11.41 -0.25 4.66
C ALA A 20 -10.67 0.95 5.27
N LEU A 21 -9.54 1.40 4.72
CA LEU A 21 -8.85 2.61 5.18
C LEU A 21 -9.69 3.88 4.98
N ALA A 22 -10.55 3.91 3.96
CA ALA A 22 -11.47 5.02 3.72
C ALA A 22 -12.64 5.07 4.71
N VAL A 23 -13.02 3.91 5.29
CA VAL A 23 -14.08 3.80 6.30
C VAL A 23 -13.53 3.99 7.71
N TYR A 24 -12.38 3.39 7.99
CA TYR A 24 -11.70 3.44 9.29
C TYR A 24 -10.51 4.39 9.20
N ASP A 25 -10.78 5.65 9.51
CA ASP A 25 -9.78 6.72 9.53
C ASP A 25 -8.75 6.55 10.66
N LYS A 26 -7.85 7.54 10.80
CA LYS A 26 -6.77 7.53 11.79
C LYS A 26 -7.26 7.65 13.24
N ASP A 27 -8.45 8.19 13.45
CA ASP A 27 -9.01 8.49 14.79
C ASP A 27 -9.94 7.35 15.26
N THR A 28 -10.21 6.38 14.38
CA THR A 28 -10.98 5.17 14.69
C THR A 28 -10.25 4.31 15.73
N ALA A 29 -10.91 4.05 16.86
CA ALA A 29 -10.44 3.08 17.86
C ALA A 29 -10.31 1.67 17.25
N ASP A 30 -9.27 0.93 17.63
CA ASP A 30 -9.00 -0.42 17.11
C ASP A 30 -8.97 -0.51 15.58
N ARG A 31 -8.55 0.57 14.91
CA ARG A 31 -8.50 0.71 13.45
C ARG A 31 -8.00 -0.55 12.75
N TRP A 32 -6.84 -1.07 13.15
CA TRP A 32 -6.20 -2.21 12.49
C TRP A 32 -6.97 -3.51 12.66
N TYR A 33 -7.66 -3.69 13.79
CA TYR A 33 -8.55 -4.82 14.01
C TYR A 33 -9.74 -4.75 13.06
N ASN A 34 -10.38 -3.58 12.96
CA ASN A 34 -11.52 -3.36 12.07
C ASN A 34 -11.15 -3.54 10.59
N VAL A 35 -9.99 -3.03 10.17
CA VAL A 35 -9.47 -3.21 8.80
C VAL A 35 -9.15 -4.68 8.53
N ALA A 36 -8.48 -5.38 9.45
CA ALA A 36 -8.17 -6.82 9.30
C ALA A 36 -9.45 -7.66 9.13
N LYS A 37 -10.47 -7.36 9.94
CA LYS A 37 -11.80 -7.99 9.84
C LYS A 37 -12.45 -7.73 8.48
N ALA A 38 -12.35 -6.52 7.94
CA ALA A 38 -12.91 -6.16 6.64
C ALA A 38 -12.16 -6.79 5.45
N VAL A 39 -10.83 -6.91 5.55
CA VAL A 39 -9.99 -7.53 4.51
C VAL A 39 -10.18 -9.06 4.45
N GLY A 40 -10.26 -9.69 5.63
CA GLY A 40 -10.36 -11.14 5.77
C GLY A 40 -9.04 -11.87 5.49
N GLY A 41 -8.70 -12.82 6.37
CA GLY A 41 -7.50 -13.65 6.22
C GLY A 41 -6.17 -12.90 6.40
N LYS A 42 -6.19 -11.75 7.08
CA LYS A 42 -5.01 -10.99 7.52
C LYS A 42 -5.13 -10.67 9.00
N THR A 43 -4.02 -10.59 9.72
CA THR A 43 -4.00 -10.13 11.10
C THR A 43 -3.88 -8.59 11.19
N PRO A 44 -4.25 -7.97 12.32
CA PRO A 44 -4.06 -6.53 12.53
C PRO A 44 -2.60 -6.08 12.31
N GLU A 45 -1.64 -6.92 12.71
CA GLU A 45 -0.20 -6.65 12.55
C GLU A 45 0.22 -6.68 11.07
N GLU A 46 -0.30 -7.63 10.29
CA GLU A 46 -0.05 -7.70 8.85
C GLU A 46 -0.63 -6.48 8.12
N VAL A 47 -1.83 -6.05 8.52
CA VAL A 47 -2.48 -4.86 8.00
C VAL A 47 -1.69 -3.60 8.34
N LYS A 48 -1.24 -3.45 9.60
CA LYS A 48 -0.44 -2.30 10.02
C LYS A 48 0.86 -2.21 9.23
N ARG A 49 1.58 -3.34 9.06
CA ARG A 49 2.82 -3.39 8.27
C ARG A 49 2.58 -3.03 6.80
N HIS A 50 1.46 -3.46 6.23
CA HIS A 50 1.10 -3.11 4.84
C HIS A 50 0.79 -1.62 4.69
N TYR A 51 0.14 -1.02 5.68
CA TYR A 51 -0.09 0.43 5.74
C TYR A 51 1.20 1.23 5.84
N GLU A 52 2.14 0.80 6.69
CA GLU A 52 3.44 1.49 6.83
C GLU A 52 4.21 1.54 5.51
N ARG A 53 4.21 0.45 4.73
CA ARG A 53 4.79 0.41 3.38
C ARG A 53 4.07 1.36 2.42
N LEU A 54 2.74 1.39 2.44
CA LEU A 54 1.98 2.32 1.60
C LEU A 54 2.33 3.79 1.91
N VAL A 55 2.48 4.13 3.19
CA VAL A 55 2.89 5.49 3.60
C VAL A 55 4.31 5.80 3.15
N GLU A 56 5.22 4.83 3.23
CA GLU A 56 6.58 4.96 2.73
C GLU A 56 6.62 5.19 1.22
N ASP A 57 5.87 4.41 0.44
CA ASP A 57 5.77 4.56 -1.02
C ASP A 57 5.22 5.95 -1.40
N VAL A 58 4.16 6.41 -0.73
CA VAL A 58 3.60 7.76 -0.96
C VAL A 58 4.64 8.84 -0.68
N LYS A 59 5.39 8.73 0.42
CA LYS A 59 6.46 9.69 0.74
C LYS A 59 7.57 9.69 -0.31
N HIS A 60 7.93 8.53 -0.86
CA HIS A 60 8.93 8.46 -1.94
C HIS A 60 8.42 9.12 -3.23
N ILE A 61 7.13 8.97 -3.55
CA ILE A 61 6.49 9.64 -4.69
C ILE A 61 6.48 11.16 -4.48
N GLU A 62 6.03 11.64 -3.32
CA GLU A 62 5.91 13.07 -3.01
C GLU A 62 7.27 13.78 -2.92
N SER A 63 8.31 13.09 -2.46
CA SER A 63 9.68 13.63 -2.40
C SER A 63 10.38 13.71 -3.76
N GLY A 64 9.72 13.34 -4.85
CA GLY A 64 10.29 13.36 -6.21
C GLY A 64 11.42 12.35 -6.40
N GLN A 65 11.50 11.33 -5.54
CA GLN A 65 12.48 10.24 -5.63
C GLN A 65 12.10 9.18 -6.68
N VAL A 66 10.98 9.37 -7.37
CA VAL A 66 10.62 8.53 -8.52
C VAL A 66 11.30 9.13 -9.76
N PRO A 67 12.26 8.44 -10.39
CA PRO A 67 12.83 8.93 -11.62
C PRO A 67 11.72 9.09 -12.65
N PHE A 68 11.55 10.32 -13.15
CA PHE A 68 10.68 10.54 -14.30
C PHE A 68 11.20 9.70 -15.48
N PRO A 69 10.31 9.02 -16.24
CA PRO A 69 10.73 8.37 -17.46
C PRO A 69 11.39 9.39 -18.38
N ASP A 70 12.55 9.04 -18.96
CA ASP A 70 13.20 9.85 -19.99
C ASP A 70 12.32 9.85 -21.25
N TYR A 71 11.37 10.78 -21.33
CA TYR A 71 10.61 11.06 -22.54
C TYR A 71 11.51 11.85 -23.49
N ARG A 72 12.54 11.20 -24.06
CA ARG A 72 13.29 11.76 -25.18
C ARG A 72 12.31 11.96 -26.34
N THR A 73 11.80 13.18 -26.46
CA THR A 73 11.11 13.63 -27.66
C THR A 73 12.18 13.67 -28.74
N THR A 74 12.16 12.70 -29.64
CA THR A 74 12.89 12.78 -30.90
C THR A 74 12.22 13.87 -31.73
N GLY A 75 12.53 15.13 -31.42
CA GLY A 75 12.23 16.27 -32.27
C GLY A 75 13.06 16.09 -33.53
N GLY A 76 12.39 15.75 -34.63
CA GLY A 76 12.99 15.67 -35.96
C GLY A 76 13.73 16.96 -36.28
N ASN A 77 15.02 16.82 -36.59
CA ASN A 77 15.82 17.89 -37.15
C ASN A 77 15.34 18.12 -38.59
N GLY A 78 14.88 19.34 -38.88
CA GLY A 78 14.69 19.82 -40.26
C GLY A 78 16.01 20.03 -40.99
#